data_AF-A0A846C0T5-F1
#
_entry.id   AF-A0A846C0T5-F1
#
_cell.length_a   1.000
_cell.length_b   1.000
_cell.length_c   1.000
_cell.angle_alpha   90.00
_cell.angle_beta   90.00
_cell.angle_gamma   90.00
#
_symmetry.space_group_name_H-M   'P 1'
#
loop_
_entity.id
_entity.type
_entity.pdbx_description
1 polymer ?
#
loop_
_entity_poly.entity_id
_entity_poly.type
_entity_poly.pdbx_seq_one_letter_code
_entity_poly.pdbx_strand_id
1 'polypeptide(L)'
;MPSLHNFFLIRNPKEVIISYQKILHKIARKDKKVNQHDVGIHYLYKLFKEVEEILGETPLVIDSTDLIKNPTRGLKVLCNDYLGVTFSEKMLTWELDLKNSNLLYTGDLSPYAKFWYSQVSNSEGFMPYKEKEVEFPEELLPLLEGCLVLYQEMYQSCRLFNN
;
A
#
# COMPACT_ATOMS: atom_id res chain seq x y z
N MET A 1 26.24 -9.85 -9.59
CA MET A 1 25.39 -8.66 -9.37
C MET A 1 24.96 -8.67 -7.92
N PRO A 2 24.72 -7.52 -7.26
CA PRO A 2 24.09 -7.52 -5.94
C PRO A 2 22.75 -8.28 -6.04
N SER A 3 22.47 -9.17 -5.10
CA SER A 3 21.16 -9.81 -4.99
C SER A 3 20.14 -8.77 -4.56
N LEU A 4 19.05 -8.63 -5.32
CA LEU A 4 17.94 -7.74 -4.99
C LEU A 4 16.82 -8.57 -4.35
N HIS A 5 16.38 -8.17 -3.15
CA HIS A 5 15.19 -8.76 -2.52
C HIS A 5 13.95 -7.94 -2.89
N ASN A 6 12.89 -8.61 -3.35
CA ASN A 6 11.63 -7.98 -3.75
C ASN A 6 10.51 -8.54 -2.89
N PHE A 7 9.70 -7.67 -2.29
CA PHE A 7 8.44 -8.06 -1.67
C PHE A 7 7.31 -7.17 -2.20
N PHE A 8 6.09 -7.68 -2.13
CA PHE A 8 4.92 -7.02 -2.67
C PHE A 8 3.98 -6.63 -1.53
N LEU A 9 3.75 -5.33 -1.37
CA LEU A 9 2.76 -4.80 -0.44
C LEU A 9 1.42 -4.65 -1.17
N ILE A 10 0.41 -5.40 -0.74
CA ILE A 10 -0.94 -5.33 -1.30
C ILE A 10 -1.92 -4.71 -0.31
N ARG A 11 -3.07 -4.28 -0.83
CA ARG A 11 -4.16 -3.73 -0.03
C ARG A 11 -5.50 -4.12 -0.64
N ASN A 12 -6.51 -4.32 0.20
CA ASN A 12 -7.86 -4.60 -0.26
C ASN A 12 -8.30 -3.58 -1.33
N PRO A 13 -8.65 -4.02 -2.55
CA PRO A 13 -9.02 -3.12 -3.65
C PRO A 13 -10.18 -2.17 -3.33
N LYS A 14 -11.14 -2.60 -2.51
CA LYS A 14 -12.26 -1.76 -2.07
C LYS A 14 -11.75 -0.52 -1.34
N GLU A 15 -10.79 -0.70 -0.44
CA GLU A 15 -10.20 0.41 0.31
C GLU A 15 -9.35 1.32 -0.58
N VAL A 16 -8.60 0.75 -1.53
CA VAL A 16 -7.77 1.50 -2.47
C VAL A 16 -8.67 2.39 -3.34
N ILE A 17 -9.70 1.83 -3.97
CA ILE A 17 -10.64 2.54 -4.84
C ILE A 17 -11.29 3.71 -4.09
N ILE A 18 -11.83 3.46 -2.90
CA ILE A 18 -12.47 4.51 -2.08
C ILE A 18 -11.46 5.59 -1.66
N SER A 19 -10.27 5.19 -1.23
CA SER A 19 -9.23 6.13 -0.81
C SER A 19 -8.79 7.01 -1.97
N TYR A 20 -8.57 6.42 -3.14
CA TYR A 20 -8.12 7.12 -4.34
C TYR A 20 -9.21 8.06 -4.88
N GLN A 21 -10.47 7.60 -4.93
CA GLN A 21 -11.62 8.42 -5.32
C GLN A 21 -11.76 9.67 -4.44
N LYS A 22 -11.56 9.53 -3.12
CA LYS A 22 -11.57 10.65 -2.18
C LYS A 22 -10.47 11.67 -2.46
N ILE A 23 -9.28 11.23 -2.88
CA ILE A 23 -8.20 12.14 -3.26
C ILE A 23 -8.47 12.78 -4.62
N LEU A 24 -8.93 12.02 -5.63
CA LEU A 24 -9.30 12.55 -6.94
C LEU A 24 -10.33 13.68 -6.84
N HIS A 25 -11.35 13.55 -5.99
CA HIS A 25 -12.32 14.62 -5.75
C HIS A 25 -11.73 15.90 -5.13
N LYS A 26 -10.54 15.83 -4.51
CA LYS A 26 -9.84 16.99 -3.96
C LYS A 26 -8.91 17.66 -4.97
N ILE A 27 -8.38 16.91 -5.94
CA ILE A 27 -7.30 17.37 -6.83
C ILE A 27 -7.70 17.48 -8.30
N ALA A 28 -8.84 16.90 -8.68
CA ALA A 28 -9.38 16.92 -10.02
C ALA A 28 -10.86 17.35 -9.99
N ARG A 29 -11.52 17.34 -11.16
CA ARG A 29 -12.95 17.62 -11.23
C ARG A 29 -13.74 16.54 -10.48
N LYS A 30 -14.81 16.94 -9.79
CA LYS A 30 -15.62 16.06 -8.92
C LYS A 30 -16.31 14.92 -9.66
N ASP A 31 -16.49 15.03 -10.97
CA ASP A 31 -17.07 14.00 -11.84
C ASP A 31 -16.04 12.94 -12.27
N LYS A 32 -14.73 13.16 -12.05
CA LYS A 32 -13.70 12.19 -12.39
C LYS A 32 -13.82 10.95 -11.50
N LYS A 33 -14.01 9.80 -12.13
CA LYS A 33 -14.01 8.49 -11.47
C LYS A 33 -12.63 7.85 -11.52
N VAL A 34 -12.28 7.18 -10.43
CA VAL A 34 -11.12 6.29 -10.36
C VAL A 34 -11.28 5.17 -11.40
N ASN A 35 -10.21 4.84 -12.08
CA ASN A 35 -10.18 3.77 -13.07
C ASN A 35 -9.08 2.74 -12.75
N GLN A 36 -8.97 1.73 -13.60
CA GLN A 36 -8.01 0.64 -13.46
C GLN A 36 -6.55 1.10 -13.37
N HIS A 37 -6.17 2.13 -14.12
CA HIS A 37 -4.81 2.68 -14.08
C HIS A 37 -4.54 3.40 -12.76
N ASP A 38 -5.53 4.10 -12.20
CA ASP A 38 -5.41 4.78 -10.91
C ASP A 38 -5.23 3.79 -9.76
N VAL A 39 -5.93 2.64 -9.79
CA VAL A 39 -5.80 1.58 -8.77
C VAL A 39 -4.46 0.84 -8.90
N GLY A 40 -3.99 0.64 -10.13
CA GLY A 40 -2.64 0.14 -10.43
C GLY A 40 -2.39 -1.35 -10.14
N ILE A 41 -3.39 -2.11 -9.66
CA ILE A 41 -3.19 -3.51 -9.25
C ILE A 41 -2.77 -4.43 -10.40
N HIS A 42 -3.17 -4.14 -11.64
CA HIS A 42 -2.74 -4.91 -12.81
C HIS A 42 -1.24 -4.78 -13.07
N TYR A 43 -0.67 -3.59 -12.83
CA TYR A 43 0.76 -3.38 -12.93
C TYR A 43 1.50 -4.09 -11.81
N LEU A 44 0.97 -4.02 -10.58
CA LEU A 44 1.55 -4.72 -9.42
C LEU A 44 1.55 -6.24 -9.62
N TYR A 45 0.43 -6.80 -10.09
CA TYR A 45 0.29 -8.23 -10.38
C TYR A 45 1.23 -8.66 -11.51
N LYS A 46 1.33 -7.88 -12.58
CA LYS A 46 2.28 -8.16 -13.67
C LYS A 46 3.72 -8.22 -13.15
N LEU A 47 4.14 -7.23 -12.35
CA LEU A 47 5.46 -7.22 -11.74
C LEU A 47 5.66 -8.42 -10.80
N PHE A 48 4.64 -8.80 -10.04
CA PHE A 48 4.68 -9.98 -9.17
C PHE A 48 4.98 -11.26 -9.95
N LYS A 49 4.27 -11.50 -11.07
CA LYS A 49 4.51 -12.66 -11.93
C LYS A 49 5.87 -12.62 -12.62
N GLU A 50 6.31 -11.46 -13.09
CA GLU A 50 7.65 -11.30 -13.70
C GLU A 50 8.76 -11.59 -12.68
N VAL A 51 8.64 -11.10 -11.45
CA VAL A 51 9.62 -11.37 -10.39
C VAL A 51 9.58 -12.83 -9.96
N GLU A 52 8.40 -13.45 -9.84
CA GLU A 52 8.26 -14.87 -9.55
C GLU A 52 8.95 -15.74 -10.61
N GLU A 53 8.80 -15.40 -11.89
CA GLU A 53 9.46 -16.11 -12.99
C GLU A 53 10.99 -15.96 -12.94
N ILE A 54 11.49 -14.76 -12.65
CA ILE A 54 12.93 -14.49 -12.54
C ILE A 54 13.56 -15.22 -11.36
N LEU A 55 12.88 -15.26 -10.21
CA LEU A 55 13.39 -15.89 -9.00
C LEU A 55 13.23 -17.43 -9.02
N GLY A 56 12.25 -17.94 -9.78
CA GLY A 56 11.85 -19.34 -9.72
C GLY A 56 11.11 -19.73 -8.44
N GLU A 57 10.75 -18.75 -7.62
CA GLU A 57 10.01 -18.90 -6.37
C GLU A 57 9.04 -17.72 -6.18
N THR A 58 7.96 -17.95 -5.44
CA THR A 58 6.95 -16.93 -5.16
C THR A 58 7.50 -15.85 -4.23
N PRO A 59 7.51 -14.56 -4.64
CA PRO A 59 7.97 -13.46 -3.80
C PRO A 59 7.11 -13.29 -2.55
N LEU A 60 7.69 -12.74 -1.48
CA LEU A 60 6.94 -12.42 -0.27
C LEU A 60 5.83 -11.40 -0.57
N VAL A 61 4.59 -11.73 -0.18
CA VAL A 61 3.46 -10.80 -0.21
C VAL A 61 3.08 -10.41 1.22
N ILE A 62 2.87 -9.10 1.44
CA ILE A 62 2.43 -8.53 2.71
C ILE A 62 1.10 -7.80 2.47
N ASP A 63 0.09 -8.12 3.28
CA ASP A 63 -1.14 -7.33 3.32
C ASP A 63 -0.94 -6.10 4.22
N SER A 64 -1.18 -4.91 3.66
CA SER A 64 -1.00 -3.64 4.37
C SER A 64 -1.98 -3.45 5.54
N THR A 65 -3.19 -4.01 5.48
CA THR A 65 -4.13 -3.94 6.61
C THR A 65 -3.60 -4.75 7.79
N ASP A 66 -3.06 -5.93 7.51
CA ASP A 66 -2.44 -6.76 8.53
C ASP A 66 -1.15 -6.14 9.12
N LEU A 67 -0.33 -5.51 8.27
CA LEU A 67 0.83 -4.75 8.70
C LEU A 67 0.45 -3.59 9.63
N ILE A 68 -0.60 -2.83 9.32
CA ILE A 68 -1.06 -1.71 10.16
C ILE A 68 -1.65 -2.21 11.49
N LYS A 69 -2.29 -3.39 11.50
CA LYS A 69 -2.79 -4.01 12.73
C LYS A 69 -1.65 -4.51 13.64
N ASN A 70 -0.54 -4.95 13.06
CA ASN A 70 0.57 -5.57 13.78
C ASN A 70 1.96 -5.02 13.37
N PRO A 71 2.21 -3.70 13.45
CA PRO A 71 3.35 -3.07 12.77
C PRO A 71 4.72 -3.56 13.27
N THR A 72 4.90 -3.66 14.59
CA THR A 72 6.16 -4.18 15.18
C THR A 72 6.46 -5.60 14.70
N ARG A 73 5.45 -6.47 14.64
CA ARG A 73 5.63 -7.85 14.22
C ARG A 73 5.88 -7.97 12.72
N GLY A 74 5.06 -7.29 11.91
CA GLY A 74 5.20 -7.32 10.47
C GLY A 74 6.57 -6.81 10.01
N LEU A 75 7.05 -5.73 10.63
CA LEU A 75 8.39 -5.21 10.36
C LEU A 75 9.50 -6.15 10.86
N LYS A 76 9.36 -6.80 12.02
CA LYS A 76 10.33 -7.82 12.47
C LYS A 76 10.43 -8.99 11.50
N VAL A 77 9.28 -9.51 11.03
CA VAL A 77 9.25 -10.59 10.03
C VAL A 77 9.91 -10.14 8.73
N LEU A 78 9.57 -8.96 8.22
CA LEU A 78 10.17 -8.44 6.99
C LEU A 78 11.68 -8.23 7.14
N CYS A 79 12.11 -7.58 8.22
CA CYS A 79 13.52 -7.27 8.45
C CYS A 79 14.35 -8.53 8.69
N ASN A 80 13.98 -9.34 9.68
CA ASN A 80 14.81 -10.44 10.15
C ASN A 80 14.70 -11.67 9.25
N ASP A 81 13.47 -12.05 8.87
CA ASP A 81 13.22 -13.34 8.21
C ASP A 81 13.40 -13.26 6.69
N TYR A 82 13.23 -12.08 6.09
CA TYR A 82 13.22 -11.93 4.63
C TYR A 82 14.37 -11.07 4.11
N LEU A 83 14.57 -9.87 4.68
CA LEU A 83 15.56 -8.92 4.16
C LEU A 83 16.96 -9.11 4.75
N GLY A 84 17.09 -9.81 5.87
CA GLY A 84 18.37 -9.98 6.57
C GLY A 84 18.90 -8.67 7.19
N VAL A 85 18.02 -7.74 7.54
CA VAL A 85 18.36 -6.46 8.18
C VAL A 85 17.86 -6.40 9.62
N THR A 86 18.54 -5.65 10.48
CA THR A 86 18.14 -5.50 11.87
C THR A 86 16.91 -4.59 11.99
N PHE A 87 15.83 -5.12 12.57
CA PHE A 87 14.68 -4.30 12.96
C PHE A 87 15.09 -3.17 13.93
N SER A 88 14.51 -1.98 13.75
CA SER A 88 14.69 -0.84 14.65
C SER A 88 13.36 -0.27 15.09
N GLU A 89 13.20 0.02 16.38
CA GLU A 89 12.01 0.69 16.92
C GLU A 89 11.75 2.06 16.25
N LYS A 90 12.79 2.70 15.70
CA LYS A 90 12.67 3.94 14.90
C LYS A 90 11.84 3.76 13.63
N MET A 91 11.59 2.53 13.17
CA MET A 91 10.73 2.26 12.01
C MET A 91 9.23 2.40 12.34
N LEU A 92 8.86 2.48 13.62
CA LEU A 92 7.46 2.57 14.06
C LEU A 92 6.96 4.01 14.22
N THR A 93 7.87 4.98 14.25
CA THR A 93 7.57 6.38 14.50
C THR A 93 8.23 7.29 13.47
N TRP A 94 7.63 8.47 13.26
CA TRP A 94 8.16 9.50 12.39
C TRP A 94 7.82 10.88 12.95
N GLU A 95 8.50 11.92 12.44
CA GLU A 95 8.24 13.30 12.86
C GLU A 95 6.92 13.82 12.28
N LEU A 96 6.19 14.58 13.10
CA LEU A 96 5.02 15.33 12.66
C LEU A 96 5.38 16.25 11.49
N ASP A 97 4.39 16.49 10.62
CA ASP A 97 4.49 17.33 9.42
C ASP A 97 5.53 16.88 8.39
N LEU A 98 6.10 15.68 8.54
CA LEU A 98 7.15 15.16 7.66
C LEU A 98 8.37 16.12 7.58
N LYS A 99 8.67 16.84 8.66
CA LYS A 99 9.61 17.96 8.70
C LYS A 99 10.97 17.68 8.05
N ASN A 100 11.52 16.48 8.24
CA ASN A 100 12.80 16.05 7.66
C ASN A 100 12.65 14.95 6.58
N SER A 101 11.46 14.80 6.00
CA SER A 101 11.21 13.79 4.98
C SER A 101 11.62 14.25 3.58
N ASN A 102 12.16 13.34 2.78
CA ASN A 102 12.36 13.53 1.35
C ASN A 102 11.03 13.59 0.54
N LEU A 103 9.89 13.22 1.14
CA LEU A 103 8.57 13.27 0.50
C LEU A 103 8.15 14.69 0.10
N LEU A 104 8.61 15.70 0.85
CA LEU A 104 8.33 17.12 0.58
C LEU A 104 9.17 17.72 -0.57
N TYR A 105 10.19 16.99 -1.06
CA TYR A 105 11.13 17.46 -2.10
C TYR A 105 10.77 17.02 -3.52
N THR A 106 9.62 16.38 -3.72
CA THR A 106 9.14 16.00 -5.06
C THR A 106 8.50 17.22 -5.74
N GLY A 107 9.34 18.03 -6.40
CA GLY A 107 8.98 19.33 -7.00
C GLY A 107 7.68 19.34 -7.82
N ASP A 108 7.43 18.27 -8.58
CA ASP A 108 6.28 18.17 -9.50
C ASP A 108 4.96 17.74 -8.82
N LEU A 109 4.99 17.28 -7.56
CA LEU A 109 3.80 16.88 -6.78
C LEU A 109 3.29 18.00 -5.87
N SER A 110 3.99 19.14 -5.81
CA SER A 110 3.85 20.19 -4.79
C SER A 110 2.40 20.67 -4.50
N PRO A 111 1.51 20.91 -5.49
CA PRO A 111 0.14 21.38 -5.18
C PRO A 111 -0.74 20.31 -4.52
N TYR A 112 -0.47 19.03 -4.81
CA TYR A 112 -1.34 17.91 -4.47
C TYR A 112 -0.77 16.98 -3.40
N ALA A 113 0.54 17.05 -3.14
CA ALA A 113 1.24 16.28 -2.12
C ALA A 113 0.56 16.39 -0.75
N LYS A 114 0.10 17.58 -0.37
CA LYS A 114 -0.65 17.80 0.88
C LYS A 114 -1.90 16.92 1.01
N PHE A 115 -2.57 16.58 -0.10
CA PHE A 115 -3.75 15.72 -0.06
C PHE A 115 -3.36 14.26 0.08
N TRP A 116 -2.36 13.79 -0.68
CA TRP A 116 -1.85 12.42 -0.63
C TRP A 116 -1.23 12.09 0.73
N TYR A 117 -0.46 13.01 1.30
CA TYR A 117 0.29 12.78 2.53
C TYR A 117 -0.39 13.33 3.78
N SER A 118 -1.61 13.87 3.67
CA SER A 118 -2.34 14.45 4.82
C SER A 118 -2.43 13.52 6.03
N GLN A 119 -2.64 12.22 5.82
CA GLN A 119 -2.76 11.28 6.96
C GLN A 119 -1.41 11.06 7.66
N VAL A 120 -0.33 10.87 6.89
CA VAL A 120 1.00 10.62 7.46
C VAL A 120 1.58 11.89 8.09
N SER A 121 1.35 13.06 7.49
CA SER A 121 1.83 14.34 8.02
C SER A 121 1.18 14.71 9.36
N ASN A 122 -0.05 14.26 9.62
CA ASN A 122 -0.77 14.50 10.88
C ASN A 122 -0.62 13.33 11.88
N SER A 123 0.45 12.56 11.78
CA SER A 123 0.73 11.43 12.69
C SER A 123 2.21 11.33 12.98
N GLU A 124 2.56 10.59 14.03
CA GLU A 124 3.94 10.37 14.47
C GLU A 124 4.30 8.87 14.48
N GLY A 125 3.47 8.04 13.86
CA GLY A 125 3.59 6.59 13.87
C GLY A 125 2.34 5.89 13.34
N PHE A 126 2.35 4.55 13.35
CA PHE A 126 1.20 3.76 12.92
C PHE A 126 -0.04 4.09 13.75
N MET A 127 -1.10 4.57 13.08
CA MET A 127 -2.39 4.80 13.72
C MET A 127 -3.14 3.48 13.87
N PRO A 128 -3.90 3.27 14.97
CA PRO A 128 -4.76 2.10 15.12
C PRO A 128 -5.67 1.91 13.90
N TYR A 129 -5.71 0.68 13.38
CA TYR A 129 -6.61 0.35 12.29
C TYR A 129 -8.06 0.61 12.71
N LYS A 130 -8.80 1.34 11.87
CA LYS A 130 -10.23 1.53 12.00
C LYS A 130 -10.88 1.03 10.73
N GLU A 131 -11.70 0.01 10.88
CA GLU A 131 -12.58 -0.44 9.80
C GLU A 131 -13.50 0.72 9.43
N LYS A 132 -13.63 0.97 8.13
CA LYS A 132 -14.46 2.04 7.63
C LYS A 132 -15.65 1.42 6.95
N GLU A 133 -16.82 1.58 7.55
CA GLU A 133 -18.07 1.40 6.82
C GLU A 133 -18.15 2.50 5.76
N VAL A 134 -18.08 2.09 4.50
CA VAL A 134 -18.21 2.99 3.37
C VAL A 134 -19.17 2.35 2.39
N GLU A 135 -20.25 3.06 2.08
CA GLU A 135 -21.10 2.77 0.94
C GLU A 135 -20.25 2.78 -0.33
N PHE A 136 -20.26 1.66 -1.04
CA PHE A 136 -19.46 1.51 -2.24
C PHE A 136 -20.31 1.88 -3.46
N PRO A 137 -19.89 2.85 -4.30
CA PRO A 137 -20.65 3.24 -5.46
C PRO A 137 -20.87 2.06 -6.42
N GLU A 138 -22.11 1.78 -6.79
CA GLU A 138 -22.47 0.63 -7.65
C GLU A 138 -21.74 0.68 -9.00
N GLU A 139 -21.53 1.89 -9.53
CA GLU A 139 -20.81 2.09 -10.79
C GLU A 139 -19.34 1.63 -10.77
N LEU A 140 -18.74 1.46 -9.59
CA LEU A 140 -17.35 1.03 -9.43
C LEU A 140 -17.25 -0.47 -9.14
N LEU A 141 -18.38 -1.19 -9.02
CA LEU A 141 -18.38 -2.64 -8.79
C LEU A 141 -17.62 -3.41 -9.88
N PRO A 142 -17.77 -3.12 -11.20
CA PRO A 142 -17.00 -3.83 -12.22
C PRO A 142 -15.48 -3.64 -12.08
N LEU A 143 -15.04 -2.44 -11.67
CA LEU A 143 -13.63 -2.16 -11.40
C LEU A 143 -13.14 -2.96 -10.18
N LEU A 144 -13.95 -2.97 -9.11
CA LEU A 144 -13.64 -3.72 -7.89
C LEU A 144 -13.50 -5.22 -8.18
N GLU A 145 -14.44 -5.80 -8.91
CA GLU A 145 -14.44 -7.23 -9.27
C GLU A 145 -13.16 -7.60 -10.04
N GLY A 146 -12.81 -6.84 -11.07
CA GLY A 146 -11.57 -7.06 -11.83
C GLY A 146 -10.30 -6.95 -10.98
N CYS A 147 -10.29 -6.03 -10.01
CA CYS A 147 -9.18 -5.87 -9.09
C CYS A 147 -9.12 -7.00 -8.04
N LEU A 148 -10.27 -7.49 -7.57
CA LEU A 148 -10.35 -8.54 -6.55
C LEU A 148 -9.76 -9.85 -7.02
N VAL A 149 -9.95 -10.22 -8.30
CA VAL A 149 -9.35 -11.44 -8.86
C VAL A 149 -7.83 -11.42 -8.69
N LEU A 150 -7.17 -10.34 -9.10
CA LEU A 150 -5.71 -10.22 -9.01
C LEU A 150 -5.21 -10.08 -7.58
N TYR A 151 -5.96 -9.35 -6.75
CA TYR A 151 -5.66 -9.24 -5.32
C TYR A 151 -5.70 -10.60 -4.64
N GLN A 152 -6.75 -11.40 -4.87
CA GLN A 152 -6.95 -12.70 -4.23
C GLN A 152 -5.86 -13.69 -4.63
N GLU A 153 -5.38 -13.65 -5.86
CA GLU A 153 -4.28 -14.50 -6.31
C GLU A 153 -2.98 -14.18 -5.55
N MET A 154 -2.58 -12.90 -5.49
CA MET A 154 -1.41 -12.50 -4.68
C MET A 154 -1.63 -12.76 -3.19
N TYR A 155 -2.87 -12.62 -2.70
CA TYR A 155 -3.21 -12.82 -1.30
C TYR A 155 -3.03 -14.27 -0.85
N GLN A 156 -3.13 -15.26 -1.74
CA GLN A 156 -2.81 -16.65 -1.38
C GLN A 156 -1.35 -16.83 -0.93
N SER A 157 -0.46 -15.95 -1.38
CA SER A 157 0.96 -15.92 -1.03
C SER A 157 1.26 -14.99 0.15
N CYS A 158 0.24 -14.39 0.78
CA CYS A 158 0.42 -13.47 1.90
C CYS A 158 0.97 -14.19 3.13
N ARG A 159 2.00 -13.57 3.73
CA ARG A 159 2.42 -13.91 5.08
C ARG A 159 1.66 -13.04 6.09
N LEU A 160 0.77 -13.66 6.85
CA LEU A 160 -0.01 -12.99 7.89
C LEU A 160 0.74 -12.94 9.22
N PHE A 161 0.52 -11.87 9.98
CA PHE A 161 1.14 -11.55 11.26
C PHE A 161 0.21 -11.76 12.45
N ASN A 162 -1.06 -12.11 12.21
CA ASN A 162 -2.03 -12.48 13.26
C ASN A 162 -1.73 -13.90 13.77
N ASN A 163 -0.82 -14.05 14.74
CA ASN A 163 -0.62 -15.29 15.52
C ASN A 163 -0.04 -14.96 16.90
#